data_AF-A0A1G2FFQ8-F1
#
_entry.id   AF-A0A1G2FFQ8-F1
#
_cell.length_a   1.000
_cell.length_b   1.000
_cell.length_c   1.000
_cell.angle_alpha   90.00
_cell.angle_beta   90.00
_cell.angle_gamma   90.00
#
_symmetry.space_group_name_H-M   'P 1'
#
loop_
_entity.id
_entity.type
_entity.pdbx_description
1 polymer ?
#
loop_
_entity_poly.entity_id
_entity_poly.type
_entity_poly.pdbx_seq_one_letter_code
_entity_poly.pdbx_strand_id
1 'polypeptide(L)'
;MNKSIQNNQHYFKISQENIEPSLDNFYIFDKKSPNLEKYIKNTKEIKEILTTIKTLQKKKENPKTINRYFEELQKSLSKFSNCSEFICFVNACDNTLDAVKKDLDLIKKITQKYFSKRLLSELVPEEWIQAILDSNSSRKKGKCGELKLISILKNLGVKEVKNWEDFNKSNKCVAQFSKVFSVKKVQESLNVKIKAKKQGKKLDLVAKYKNRIFLIEAKHLNTSGGGQDKQISELIEILNLKEKTPNISYISFLDGSYSNIVLLNTKAGEKLKTQRKEIKKYLKKNPNNYWLNTAGFKALFTDLIKYQ
;
A
#
# COMPACT_ATOMS: atom_id res chain seq x y z
N MET A 1 -16.80 20.99 -33.63
CA MET A 1 -15.34 20.88 -33.44
C MET A 1 -15.07 19.83 -32.36
N ASN A 2 -14.63 18.62 -32.74
CA ASN A 2 -14.28 17.57 -31.79
C ASN A 2 -13.07 18.01 -30.97
N LYS A 3 -13.26 18.40 -29.71
CA LYS A 3 -12.14 18.62 -28.80
C LYS A 3 -11.53 17.26 -28.48
N SER A 4 -10.39 16.97 -29.11
CA SER A 4 -9.54 15.84 -28.77
C SER A 4 -9.03 16.01 -27.33
N ILE A 5 -8.65 14.88 -26.71
CA ILE A 5 -7.90 14.85 -25.46
C ILE A 5 -6.76 15.86 -25.52
N GLN A 6 -6.63 16.66 -24.46
CA GLN A 6 -5.60 17.69 -24.38
C GLN A 6 -4.22 17.08 -24.13
N ASN A 7 -3.18 17.90 -24.25
CA ASN A 7 -1.82 17.45 -23.96
C ASN A 7 -1.64 17.10 -22.47
N ASN A 8 -0.60 16.33 -22.14
CA ASN A 8 -0.31 15.96 -20.75
C ASN A 8 -0.07 17.16 -19.81
N GLN A 9 0.41 18.29 -20.34
CA GLN A 9 0.64 19.51 -19.55
C GLN A 9 -0.65 20.11 -19.03
N HIS A 10 -1.75 20.01 -19.79
CA HIS A 10 -3.07 20.44 -19.36
C HIS A 10 -3.52 19.68 -18.09
N TYR A 11 -3.49 18.35 -18.13
CA TYR A 11 -3.91 17.54 -16.97
C TYR A 11 -2.92 17.63 -15.79
N PHE A 12 -1.65 17.86 -16.08
CA PHE A 12 -0.66 18.18 -15.05
C PHE A 12 -1.01 19.51 -14.36
N LYS A 13 -1.36 20.55 -15.10
CA LYS A 13 -1.79 21.85 -14.57
C LYS A 13 -3.05 21.71 -13.71
N ILE A 14 -4.06 20.95 -14.16
CA ILE A 14 -5.24 20.62 -13.34
C ILE A 14 -4.82 19.98 -12.01
N SER A 15 -3.85 19.06 -12.03
CA SER A 15 -3.34 18.43 -10.81
C SER A 15 -2.63 19.43 -9.88
N GLN A 16 -1.99 20.46 -10.41
CA GLN A 16 -1.35 21.51 -9.60
C GLN A 16 -2.37 22.48 -8.98
N GLU A 17 -3.45 22.78 -9.71
CA GLU A 17 -4.49 23.72 -9.28
C GLU A 17 -5.50 23.09 -8.32
N ASN A 18 -5.61 21.76 -8.31
CA ASN A 18 -6.55 21.01 -7.49
C ASN A 18 -5.78 20.04 -6.60
N ILE A 19 -5.40 20.51 -5.41
CA ILE A 19 -4.60 19.75 -4.45
C ILE A 19 -5.37 18.56 -3.86
N GLU A 20 -4.64 17.53 -3.44
CA GLU A 20 -5.21 16.41 -2.68
C GLU A 20 -5.66 16.89 -1.29
N PRO A 21 -6.83 16.43 -0.81
CA PRO A 21 -7.30 16.77 0.53
C PRO A 21 -6.40 16.13 1.61
N SER A 22 -6.36 16.76 2.79
CA SER A 22 -5.64 16.21 3.94
C SER A 22 -6.27 14.93 4.49
N LEU A 23 -7.59 14.77 4.30
CA LEU A 23 -8.38 13.62 4.70
C LEU A 23 -9.13 13.07 3.49
N ASP A 24 -8.79 11.85 3.10
CA ASP A 24 -9.45 11.13 2.03
C ASP A 24 -10.01 9.81 2.57
N ASN A 25 -11.33 9.64 2.43
CA ASN A 25 -12.08 8.50 2.91
C ASN A 25 -11.57 7.15 2.36
N PHE A 26 -10.89 7.11 1.21
CA PHE A 26 -10.26 5.87 0.72
C PHE A 26 -9.11 5.36 1.60
N TYR A 27 -8.56 6.24 2.46
CA TYR A 27 -7.41 5.95 3.31
C TYR A 27 -7.69 6.13 4.80
N ILE A 28 -8.96 6.37 5.17
CA ILE A 28 -9.42 6.48 6.55
C ILE A 28 -9.96 5.11 7.00
N PHE A 29 -9.44 4.64 8.13
CA PHE A 29 -9.82 3.38 8.77
C PHE A 29 -10.11 3.65 10.25
N ASP A 30 -11.09 4.50 10.50
CA ASP A 30 -11.49 5.02 11.81
C ASP A 30 -12.50 4.14 12.56
N LYS A 31 -13.05 3.14 11.88
CA LYS A 31 -13.97 2.17 12.50
C LYS A 31 -13.21 1.17 13.34
N LYS A 32 -13.77 0.84 14.51
CA LYS A 32 -13.32 -0.27 15.35
C LYS A 32 -13.21 -1.56 14.53
N SER A 33 -12.21 -2.37 14.86
CA SER A 33 -12.03 -3.65 14.20
C SER A 33 -13.23 -4.57 14.47
N PRO A 34 -13.81 -5.22 13.44
CA PRO A 34 -14.90 -6.17 13.64
C PRO A 34 -14.45 -7.44 14.39
N ASN A 35 -13.14 -7.63 14.60
CA ASN A 35 -12.59 -8.75 15.35
C ASN A 35 -11.99 -8.32 16.70
N LEU A 36 -12.29 -7.11 17.19
CA LEU A 36 -11.68 -6.53 18.39
C LEU A 36 -11.82 -7.43 19.63
N GLU A 37 -13.00 -8.01 19.85
CA GLU A 37 -13.23 -8.96 20.95
C GLU A 37 -12.31 -10.19 20.89
N LYS A 38 -12.00 -10.69 19.69
CA LYS A 38 -11.09 -11.84 19.52
C LYS A 38 -9.66 -11.46 19.90
N TYR A 39 -9.23 -10.24 19.57
CA TYR A 39 -7.95 -9.69 19.99
C TYR A 39 -7.87 -9.53 21.51
N ILE A 40 -8.92 -8.99 22.13
CA ILE A 40 -9.02 -8.83 23.59
C ILE A 40 -8.93 -10.19 24.28
N LYS A 41 -9.76 -11.15 23.88
CA LYS A 41 -9.79 -12.50 24.47
C LYS A 41 -8.43 -13.18 24.39
N ASN A 42 -7.80 -13.16 23.21
CA ASN A 42 -6.50 -13.80 23.04
C ASN A 42 -5.37 -13.08 23.80
N THR A 43 -5.44 -11.76 23.94
CA THR A 43 -4.48 -10.99 24.75
C THR A 43 -4.62 -11.31 26.24
N LYS A 44 -5.85 -11.46 26.75
CA LYS A 44 -6.11 -11.91 28.12
C LYS A 44 -5.51 -13.29 28.39
N GLU A 45 -5.80 -14.25 27.51
CA GLU A 45 -5.26 -15.63 27.59
C GLU A 45 -3.72 -15.64 27.62
N ILE A 46 -3.06 -14.89 26.73
CA ILE A 46 -1.60 -14.78 26.72
C ILE A 46 -1.08 -14.22 28.05
N LYS A 47 -1.73 -13.20 28.61
CA LYS A 47 -1.32 -12.59 29.88
C LYS A 47 -1.52 -13.52 31.07
N GLU A 48 -2.62 -14.26 31.11
CA GLU A 48 -2.90 -15.27 32.15
C GLU A 48 -1.80 -16.35 32.15
N ILE A 49 -1.43 -16.86 30.97
CA ILE A 49 -0.38 -17.86 30.84
C ILE A 49 0.99 -17.27 31.24
N LEU A 50 1.34 -16.07 30.77
CA LEU A 50 2.59 -15.39 31.14
C LEU A 50 2.69 -15.13 32.64
N THR A 51 1.59 -14.72 33.27
CA THR A 51 1.51 -14.47 34.72
C THR A 51 1.67 -15.77 35.50
N THR A 52 1.07 -16.85 35.00
CA THR A 52 1.21 -18.19 35.57
C THR A 52 2.66 -18.66 35.50
N ILE A 53 3.30 -18.60 34.33
CA ILE A 53 4.71 -18.96 34.16
C ILE A 53 5.58 -18.17 35.15
N LYS A 54 5.43 -16.84 35.22
CA LYS A 54 6.23 -15.99 36.12
C LYS A 54 6.02 -16.37 37.59
N THR A 55 4.79 -16.68 37.98
CA THR A 55 4.44 -17.07 39.35
C THR A 55 5.04 -18.43 39.72
N LEU A 56 4.90 -19.43 38.86
CA LEU A 56 5.47 -20.77 39.07
C LEU A 56 7.01 -20.70 39.14
N GLN A 57 7.65 -19.89 38.30
CA GLN A 57 9.10 -19.66 38.35
C GLN A 57 9.54 -19.02 39.67
N LYS A 58 8.81 -18.01 40.17
CA LYS A 58 9.08 -17.39 41.48
C LYS A 58 8.95 -18.38 42.64
N LYS A 59 7.96 -19.28 42.57
CA LYS A 59 7.73 -20.34 43.55
C LYS A 59 8.69 -21.52 43.43
N LYS A 60 9.63 -21.50 42.46
CA LYS A 60 10.57 -22.59 42.18
C LYS A 60 9.86 -23.94 41.94
N GLU A 61 8.71 -23.89 41.27
CA GLU A 61 7.93 -25.06 40.92
C GLU A 61 8.67 -25.98 39.94
N ASN A 62 8.17 -27.21 39.81
CA ASN A 62 8.77 -28.22 38.95
C ASN A 62 8.97 -27.70 37.51
N PRO A 63 10.20 -27.76 36.94
CA PRO A 63 10.47 -27.33 35.57
C PRO A 63 9.58 -27.98 34.51
N LYS A 64 9.16 -29.25 34.71
CA LYS A 64 8.22 -29.93 33.80
C LYS A 64 6.86 -29.24 33.80
N THR A 65 6.36 -28.81 34.96
CA THR A 65 5.10 -28.06 35.08
C THR A 65 5.21 -26.71 34.37
N ILE A 66 6.30 -25.98 34.59
CA ILE A 66 6.55 -24.69 33.93
C ILE A 66 6.63 -24.86 32.40
N ASN A 67 7.26 -25.94 31.93
CA ASN A 67 7.36 -26.23 30.49
C ASN A 67 6.00 -26.43 29.83
N ARG A 68 5.02 -27.05 30.51
CA ARG A 68 3.65 -27.22 29.99
C ARG A 68 3.00 -25.86 29.70
N TYR A 69 3.20 -24.86 30.57
CA TYR A 69 2.68 -23.51 30.33
C TYR A 69 3.39 -22.77 29.18
N PHE A 70 4.66 -23.07 28.90
CA PHE A 70 5.29 -22.57 27.68
C PHE A 70 4.68 -23.17 26.40
N GLU A 71 4.32 -24.45 26.44
CA GLU A 71 3.61 -25.11 25.33
C GLU A 71 2.19 -24.56 25.18
N GLU A 72 1.49 -24.28 26.28
CA GLU A 72 0.19 -23.60 26.27
C GLU A 72 0.31 -22.19 25.70
N LEU A 73 1.33 -21.42 26.11
CA LEU A 73 1.60 -20.10 25.53
C LEU A 73 1.76 -20.23 24.02
N GLN A 74 2.60 -21.15 23.54
CA GLN A 74 2.80 -21.39 22.11
C GLN A 74 1.49 -21.73 21.37
N LYS A 75 0.64 -22.57 21.95
CA LYS A 75 -0.66 -22.97 21.38
C LYS A 75 -1.66 -21.81 21.33
N SER A 76 -1.66 -20.94 22.34
CA SER A 76 -2.52 -19.75 22.41
C SER A 76 -2.17 -18.70 21.36
N LEU A 77 -0.92 -18.69 20.87
CA LEU A 77 -0.48 -17.74 19.85
C LEU A 77 -1.22 -17.97 18.53
N SER A 78 -1.88 -16.94 18.02
CA SER A 78 -2.73 -16.96 16.83
C SER A 78 -2.58 -15.67 16.04
N LYS A 79 -3.27 -15.56 14.91
CA LYS A 79 -3.35 -14.29 14.17
C LYS A 79 -3.93 -13.13 14.99
N PHE A 80 -4.63 -13.42 16.09
CA PHE A 80 -5.17 -12.43 17.02
C PHE A 80 -4.16 -12.01 18.11
N SER A 81 -2.96 -12.58 18.13
CA SER A 81 -1.93 -12.24 19.12
C SER A 81 -1.09 -11.03 18.70
N ASN A 82 -1.13 -10.59 17.45
CA ASN A 82 -0.26 -9.52 16.94
C ASN A 82 -0.56 -8.14 17.53
N CYS A 83 -1.59 -8.01 18.36
CA CYS A 83 -1.91 -6.81 19.12
C CYS A 83 -1.67 -6.96 20.63
N SER A 84 -1.12 -8.09 21.08
CA SER A 84 -0.71 -8.23 22.48
C SER A 84 0.64 -7.58 22.73
N GLU A 85 0.84 -7.04 23.93
CA GLU A 85 2.08 -6.39 24.33
C GLU A 85 3.27 -7.36 24.26
N PHE A 86 3.02 -8.65 24.52
CA PHE A 86 4.03 -9.70 24.38
C PHE A 86 4.51 -9.85 22.94
N ILE A 87 3.61 -9.91 21.96
CA ILE A 87 4.01 -10.02 20.54
C ILE A 87 4.61 -8.71 20.02
N CYS A 88 4.16 -7.54 20.51
CA CYS A 88 4.87 -6.29 20.28
C CYS A 88 6.31 -6.35 20.79
N PHE A 89 6.57 -6.98 21.93
CA PHE A 89 7.91 -7.20 22.45
C PHE A 89 8.71 -8.24 21.66
N VAL A 90 8.07 -9.31 21.15
CA VAL A 90 8.70 -10.25 20.20
C VAL A 90 9.23 -9.49 18.99
N ASN A 91 8.44 -8.58 18.42
CA ASN A 91 8.88 -7.74 17.30
C ASN A 91 10.05 -6.81 17.70
N ALA A 92 10.05 -6.28 18.92
CA ALA A 92 11.17 -5.50 19.46
C ALA A 92 12.45 -6.34 19.70
N CYS A 93 12.32 -7.66 19.75
CA CYS A 93 13.44 -8.61 19.82
C CYS A 93 13.89 -9.09 18.43
N ASP A 94 13.58 -8.33 17.37
CA ASP A 94 13.88 -8.68 15.98
C ASP A 94 13.38 -10.08 15.58
N ASN A 95 12.17 -10.41 16.04
CA ASN A 95 11.53 -11.69 15.77
C ASN A 95 10.08 -11.49 15.32
N THR A 96 9.47 -12.57 14.83
CA THR A 96 8.08 -12.53 14.35
C THR A 96 7.22 -13.51 15.12
N LEU A 97 5.90 -13.24 15.13
CA LEU A 97 4.90 -14.17 15.64
C LEU A 97 5.06 -15.58 15.06
N ASP A 98 5.27 -15.70 13.75
CA ASP A 98 5.40 -17.00 13.10
C ASP A 98 6.66 -17.76 13.51
N ALA A 99 7.75 -17.05 13.76
CA ALA A 99 8.99 -17.66 14.25
C ALA A 99 8.80 -18.23 15.66
N VAL A 100 8.27 -17.43 16.59
CA VAL A 100 8.06 -17.87 17.97
C VAL A 100 7.02 -18.99 18.05
N LYS A 101 5.98 -18.98 17.20
CA LYS A 101 5.01 -20.07 17.14
C LYS A 101 5.59 -21.43 16.79
N LYS A 102 6.72 -21.48 16.08
CA LYS A 102 7.36 -22.73 15.63
C LYS A 102 8.50 -23.19 16.55
N ASP A 103 9.03 -22.29 17.37
CA ASP A 103 10.21 -22.53 18.18
C ASP A 103 9.90 -22.28 19.66
N LEU A 104 9.75 -23.38 20.41
CA LEU A 104 9.45 -23.33 21.84
C LEU A 104 10.61 -22.74 22.66
N ASP A 105 11.85 -23.00 22.26
CA ASP A 105 13.03 -22.48 22.96
C ASP A 105 13.19 -20.98 22.75
N LEU A 106 12.85 -20.50 21.55
CA LEU A 106 12.75 -19.07 21.27
C LEU A 106 11.65 -18.41 22.13
N ILE A 107 10.47 -19.01 22.26
CA ILE A 107 9.41 -18.53 23.17
C ILE A 107 9.93 -18.40 24.58
N LYS A 108 10.61 -19.43 25.11
CA LYS A 108 11.18 -19.40 26.46
C LYS A 108 12.16 -18.24 26.62
N LYS A 109 13.13 -18.10 25.70
CA LYS A 109 14.15 -17.04 25.72
C LYS A 109 13.52 -15.65 25.69
N ILE A 110 12.57 -15.40 24.80
CA ILE A 110 11.90 -14.09 24.69
C ILE A 110 11.02 -13.83 25.92
N THR A 111 10.34 -14.84 26.45
CA THR A 111 9.53 -14.70 27.67
C THR A 111 10.38 -14.28 28.87
N GLN A 112 11.57 -14.87 29.04
CA GLN A 112 12.49 -14.44 30.10
C GLN A 112 12.98 -13.00 29.91
N LYS A 113 13.28 -12.61 28.65
CA LYS A 113 13.59 -11.21 28.33
C LYS A 113 12.40 -10.28 28.61
N TYR A 114 11.19 -10.70 28.32
CA TYR A 114 9.97 -9.95 28.60
C TYR A 114 9.82 -9.71 30.10
N PHE A 115 9.94 -10.75 30.93
CA PHE A 115 9.82 -10.63 32.39
C PHE A 115 10.87 -9.74 33.04
N SER A 116 12.08 -9.67 32.47
CA SER A 116 13.17 -8.81 32.98
C SER A 116 13.07 -7.36 32.50
N LYS A 117 12.26 -7.06 31.47
CA LYS A 117 12.18 -5.72 30.87
C LYS A 117 10.79 -5.10 30.92
N ARG A 118 9.76 -5.84 31.33
CA ARG A 118 8.37 -5.41 31.32
C ARG A 118 7.65 -5.84 32.60
N LEU A 119 6.72 -4.99 33.03
CA LEU A 119 5.75 -5.31 34.07
C LEU A 119 4.63 -6.16 33.45
N LEU A 120 4.16 -7.17 34.19
CA LEU A 120 2.94 -7.89 33.83
C LEU A 120 1.78 -7.13 34.45
N SER A 121 0.85 -6.67 33.62
CA SER A 121 -0.41 -6.05 34.03
C SER A 121 -1.55 -6.91 33.51
N GLU A 122 -2.54 -7.15 34.37
CA GLU A 122 -3.76 -7.89 34.04
C GLU A 122 -4.73 -7.07 33.19
N LEU A 123 -4.54 -5.74 33.14
CA LEU A 123 -5.40 -4.86 32.36
C LEU A 123 -5.24 -5.15 30.87
N VAL A 124 -6.36 -5.33 30.18
CA VAL A 124 -6.41 -5.40 28.71
C VAL A 124 -7.43 -4.38 28.21
N PRO A 125 -7.08 -3.08 28.23
CA PRO A 125 -7.98 -2.04 27.74
C PRO A 125 -8.22 -2.20 26.24
N GLU A 126 -9.47 -2.08 25.83
CA GLU A 126 -9.87 -2.18 24.43
C GLU A 126 -9.15 -1.15 23.56
N GLU A 127 -8.99 0.06 24.09
CA GLU A 127 -8.38 1.20 23.43
C GLU A 127 -6.91 0.93 23.09
N TRP A 128 -6.19 0.18 23.92
CA TRP A 128 -4.80 -0.17 23.67
C TRP A 128 -4.66 -1.13 22.49
N ILE A 129 -5.54 -2.12 22.42
CA ILE A 129 -5.59 -3.06 21.31
C ILE A 129 -6.01 -2.35 20.02
N GLN A 130 -7.03 -1.49 20.08
CA GLN A 130 -7.46 -0.71 18.94
C GLN A 130 -6.37 0.25 18.46
N ALA A 131 -5.63 0.91 19.35
CA ALA A 131 -4.51 1.78 18.99
C ALA A 131 -3.40 1.02 18.22
N ILE A 132 -3.09 -0.23 18.62
CA ILE A 132 -2.13 -1.07 17.88
C ILE A 132 -2.71 -1.50 16.51
N LEU A 133 -4.01 -1.75 16.41
CA LEU A 133 -4.66 -2.04 15.13
C LEU A 133 -4.61 -0.82 14.19
N ASP A 134 -4.83 0.37 14.72
CA ASP A 134 -4.82 1.64 14.00
C ASP A 134 -3.41 2.02 13.52
N SER A 135 -2.39 1.79 14.35
CA SER A 135 -0.99 2.01 13.95
C SER A 135 -0.57 1.12 12.78
N ASN A 136 -1.20 -0.06 12.65
CA ASN A 136 -0.99 -0.99 11.54
C ASN A 136 -1.80 -0.64 10.27
N SER A 137 -2.71 0.34 10.33
CA SER A 137 -3.56 0.75 9.19
C SER A 137 -2.77 1.22 7.97
N SER A 138 -1.57 1.77 8.19
CA SER A 138 -0.66 2.23 7.13
C SER A 138 -0.38 1.14 6.08
N ARG A 139 -0.26 -0.13 6.50
CA ARG A 139 -0.02 -1.28 5.62
C ARG A 139 -1.17 -1.54 4.65
N LYS A 140 -2.40 -1.17 5.02
CA LYS A 140 -3.60 -1.34 4.18
C LYS A 140 -3.66 -0.30 3.05
N LYS A 141 -3.04 0.87 3.24
CA LYS A 141 -3.14 2.03 2.33
C LYS A 141 -2.56 1.78 0.94
N GLY A 142 -1.58 0.88 0.80
CA GLY A 142 -0.97 0.55 -0.49
C GLY A 142 -2.00 0.06 -1.52
N LYS A 143 -2.88 -0.87 -1.11
CA LYS A 143 -3.94 -1.40 -2.01
C LYS A 143 -5.07 -0.40 -2.26
N CYS A 144 -5.30 0.54 -1.34
CA CYS A 144 -6.35 1.54 -1.47
C CYS A 144 -6.17 2.46 -2.67
N GLY A 145 -4.92 2.82 -3.04
CA GLY A 145 -4.67 3.65 -4.21
C GLY A 145 -5.19 3.01 -5.50
N GLU A 146 -4.95 1.71 -5.68
CA GLU A 146 -5.48 0.95 -6.81
C GLU A 146 -7.02 0.94 -6.82
N LEU A 147 -7.63 0.69 -5.65
CA LEU A 147 -9.08 0.63 -5.50
C LEU A 147 -9.75 1.98 -5.74
N LYS A 148 -9.11 3.09 -5.32
CA LYS A 148 -9.57 4.46 -5.57
C LYS A 148 -9.61 4.75 -7.07
N LEU A 149 -8.53 4.45 -7.79
CA LEU A 149 -8.48 4.64 -9.24
C LEU A 149 -9.54 3.81 -9.97
N ILE A 150 -9.71 2.54 -9.59
CA ILE A 150 -10.76 1.68 -10.17
C ILE A 150 -12.15 2.24 -9.87
N SER A 151 -12.40 2.72 -8.64
CA SER A 151 -13.69 3.34 -8.28
C SER A 151 -13.97 4.58 -9.12
N ILE A 152 -12.98 5.45 -9.32
CA ILE A 152 -13.10 6.62 -10.21
C ILE A 152 -13.47 6.18 -11.63
N LEU A 153 -12.77 5.19 -12.19
CA LEU A 153 -13.04 4.68 -13.54
C LEU A 153 -14.43 4.04 -13.64
N LYS A 154 -14.86 3.26 -12.64
CA LYS A 154 -16.19 2.65 -12.59
C LYS A 154 -17.30 3.70 -12.57
N ASN A 155 -17.13 4.79 -11.81
CA ASN A 155 -18.08 5.89 -11.78
C ASN A 155 -18.20 6.61 -13.13
N LEU A 156 -17.17 6.50 -13.98
CA LEU A 156 -17.19 6.96 -15.36
C LEU A 156 -17.68 5.89 -16.35
N GLY A 157 -18.18 4.75 -15.86
CA GLY A 157 -18.72 3.66 -16.67
C GLY A 157 -17.66 2.78 -17.35
N VAL A 158 -16.42 2.75 -16.84
CA VAL A 158 -15.37 1.81 -17.27
C VAL A 158 -15.56 0.47 -16.54
N LYS A 159 -15.57 -0.64 -17.29
CA LYS A 159 -15.77 -1.98 -16.73
C LYS A 159 -14.47 -2.54 -16.15
N GLU A 160 -14.51 -3.04 -14.91
CA GLU A 160 -13.39 -3.83 -14.38
C GLU A 160 -13.43 -5.25 -14.98
N VAL A 161 -12.30 -5.73 -15.51
CA VAL A 161 -12.18 -7.05 -16.14
C VAL A 161 -11.09 -7.89 -15.47
N LYS A 162 -11.24 -9.22 -15.51
CA LYS A 162 -10.35 -10.17 -14.83
C LYS A 162 -9.58 -11.10 -15.77
N ASN A 163 -9.88 -11.08 -17.06
CA ASN A 163 -9.23 -11.92 -18.07
C ASN A 163 -8.99 -11.13 -19.38
N TRP A 164 -8.12 -11.66 -20.24
CA TRP A 164 -7.74 -11.03 -21.50
C TRP A 164 -8.86 -11.03 -22.55
N GLU A 165 -9.77 -12.00 -22.51
CA GLU A 165 -10.90 -12.09 -23.43
C GLU A 165 -11.83 -10.87 -23.26
N ASP A 166 -12.25 -10.60 -22.02
CA ASP A 166 -13.05 -9.43 -21.66
C ASP A 166 -12.31 -8.12 -21.93
N PHE A 167 -11.00 -8.09 -21.69
CA PHE A 167 -10.17 -6.92 -21.97
C PHE A 167 -10.12 -6.61 -23.47
N ASN A 168 -10.00 -7.64 -24.31
CA ASN A 168 -9.94 -7.49 -25.76
C ASN A 168 -11.30 -7.10 -26.35
N LYS A 169 -12.40 -7.71 -25.88
CA LYS A 169 -13.77 -7.41 -26.33
C LYS A 169 -14.26 -6.02 -25.90
N SER A 170 -13.84 -5.54 -24.73
CA SER A 170 -14.30 -4.24 -24.23
C SER A 170 -13.58 -3.07 -24.89
N ASN A 171 -14.33 -2.01 -25.22
CA ASN A 171 -13.78 -0.72 -25.62
C ASN A 171 -13.45 0.19 -24.43
N LYS A 172 -13.93 -0.13 -23.22
CA LYS A 172 -13.61 0.65 -22.01
C LYS A 172 -13.50 -0.28 -20.82
N CYS A 173 -12.27 -0.59 -20.42
CA CYS A 173 -12.04 -1.48 -19.29
C CYS A 173 -10.78 -1.13 -18.51
N VAL A 174 -10.72 -1.68 -17.29
CA VAL A 174 -9.53 -1.63 -16.43
C VAL A 174 -9.30 -3.00 -15.83
N ALA A 175 -8.05 -3.40 -15.74
CA ALA A 175 -7.62 -4.60 -15.03
C ALA A 175 -6.48 -4.27 -14.07
N GLN A 176 -6.48 -4.93 -12.91
CA GLN A 176 -5.33 -4.94 -12.02
C GLN A 176 -4.29 -5.91 -12.58
N PHE A 177 -3.02 -5.51 -12.54
CA PHE A 177 -1.96 -6.49 -12.77
C PHE A 177 -2.11 -7.64 -11.76
N SER A 178 -1.88 -8.87 -12.20
CA SER A 178 -2.11 -10.07 -11.41
C SER A 178 -1.33 -11.24 -12.01
N LYS A 179 -1.63 -12.49 -11.61
CA LYS A 179 -1.10 -13.68 -12.31
C LYS A 179 -1.60 -13.72 -13.77
N VAL A 180 -2.84 -13.29 -14.02
CA VAL A 180 -3.46 -13.25 -15.36
C VAL A 180 -2.92 -12.08 -16.18
N PHE A 181 -2.91 -10.88 -15.59
CA PHE A 181 -2.27 -9.69 -16.16
C PHE A 181 -0.86 -9.53 -15.59
N SER A 182 -0.01 -10.53 -15.81
CA SER A 182 1.38 -10.47 -15.41
C SER A 182 2.16 -9.53 -16.33
N VAL A 183 3.31 -9.00 -15.88
CA VAL A 183 4.17 -8.12 -16.70
C VAL A 183 4.50 -8.77 -18.04
N LYS A 184 4.91 -10.04 -18.02
CA LYS A 184 5.21 -10.83 -19.23
C LYS A 184 4.00 -10.93 -20.17
N LYS A 185 2.82 -11.24 -19.64
CA LYS A 185 1.60 -11.33 -20.45
C LYS A 185 1.18 -9.99 -21.03
N VAL A 186 1.32 -8.89 -20.27
CA VAL A 186 1.05 -7.54 -20.78
C VAL A 186 2.05 -7.16 -21.88
N GLN A 187 3.33 -7.49 -21.70
CA GLN A 187 4.37 -7.29 -22.73
C GLN A 187 4.06 -8.04 -24.02
N GLU A 188 3.69 -9.31 -23.93
CA GLU A 188 3.31 -10.15 -25.06
C GLU A 188 2.03 -9.63 -25.74
N SER A 189 0.93 -9.49 -24.99
CA SER A 189 -0.39 -9.17 -25.52
C SER A 189 -0.51 -7.75 -26.08
N LEU A 190 0.26 -6.80 -25.54
CA LEU A 190 0.23 -5.41 -26.01
C LEU A 190 1.45 -5.02 -26.85
N ASN A 191 2.37 -5.96 -27.08
CA ASN A 191 3.66 -5.72 -27.73
C ASN A 191 4.41 -4.53 -27.10
N VAL A 192 4.57 -4.53 -25.78
CA VAL A 192 5.27 -3.48 -25.01
C VAL A 192 6.51 -4.03 -24.34
N LYS A 193 7.51 -3.18 -24.11
CA LYS A 193 8.74 -3.61 -23.43
C LYS A 193 8.68 -3.41 -21.91
N ILE A 194 8.05 -2.35 -21.41
CA ILE A 194 8.03 -2.00 -19.96
C ILE A 194 9.45 -2.13 -19.36
N LYS A 195 10.40 -1.36 -19.89
CA LYS A 195 11.82 -1.39 -19.45
C LYS A 195 12.04 -0.64 -18.13
N ALA A 196 11.36 -1.03 -17.06
CA ALA A 196 11.73 -0.55 -15.74
C ALA A 196 13.11 -1.13 -15.38
N LYS A 197 14.06 -0.28 -14.96
CA LYS A 197 15.47 -0.67 -14.71
C LYS A 197 15.64 -1.74 -13.62
N LYS A 198 14.60 -2.01 -12.82
CA LYS A 198 14.58 -3.03 -11.77
C LYS A 198 13.76 -4.23 -12.24
N GLN A 199 14.41 -5.38 -12.37
CA GLN A 199 13.81 -6.63 -12.84
C GLN A 199 12.47 -6.93 -12.13
N GLY A 200 11.45 -7.29 -12.91
CA GLY A 200 10.20 -7.86 -12.39
C GLY A 200 9.19 -6.88 -11.78
N LYS A 201 9.40 -5.56 -11.88
CA LYS A 201 8.44 -4.60 -11.34
C LYS A 201 7.12 -4.60 -12.10
N LYS A 202 6.07 -4.84 -11.34
CA LYS A 202 4.67 -4.90 -11.75
C LYS A 202 4.06 -3.51 -11.58
N LEU A 203 3.49 -2.96 -12.66
CA LEU A 203 2.64 -1.78 -12.59
C LEU A 203 1.33 -2.12 -11.85
N ASP A 204 0.58 -1.11 -11.45
CA ASP A 204 -0.62 -1.33 -10.67
C ASP A 204 -1.82 -1.71 -11.56
N LEU A 205 -2.11 -0.91 -12.59
CA LEU A 205 -3.29 -1.08 -13.45
C LEU A 205 -2.95 -1.01 -14.95
N VAL A 206 -3.78 -1.67 -15.76
CA VAL A 206 -3.88 -1.45 -17.20
C VAL A 206 -5.32 -1.04 -17.54
N ALA A 207 -5.49 0.13 -18.14
CA ALA A 207 -6.78 0.62 -18.59
C ALA A 207 -6.80 0.75 -20.12
N LYS A 208 -7.92 0.38 -20.75
CA LYS A 208 -8.15 0.50 -22.18
C LYS A 208 -9.32 1.44 -22.41
N TYR A 209 -9.14 2.35 -23.36
CA TYR A 209 -10.20 3.19 -23.88
C TYR A 209 -10.10 3.27 -25.41
N LYS A 210 -11.04 2.63 -26.10
CA LYS A 210 -11.00 2.36 -27.54
C LYS A 210 -9.65 1.72 -27.90
N ASN A 211 -8.84 2.41 -28.72
CA ASN A 211 -7.52 1.96 -29.16
C ASN A 211 -6.38 2.48 -28.27
N ARG A 212 -6.68 3.25 -27.22
CA ARG A 212 -5.68 3.78 -26.28
C ARG A 212 -5.54 2.87 -25.08
N ILE A 213 -4.31 2.66 -24.65
CA ILE A 213 -3.99 1.87 -23.47
C ILE A 213 -3.16 2.72 -22.51
N PHE A 214 -3.55 2.69 -21.24
CA PHE A 214 -2.87 3.37 -20.15
C PHE A 214 -2.30 2.33 -19.20
N LEU A 215 -0.98 2.38 -19.02
CA LEU A 215 -0.24 1.60 -18.04
C LEU A 215 0.03 2.49 -16.83
N ILE A 216 -0.52 2.12 -15.67
CA ILE A 216 -0.66 3.02 -14.53
C ILE A 216 0.14 2.50 -13.34
N GLU A 217 1.01 3.35 -12.81
CA GLU A 217 1.65 3.16 -11.49
C GLU A 217 1.04 4.17 -10.52
N ALA A 218 0.60 3.71 -9.36
CA ALA A 218 -0.04 4.50 -8.32
C ALA A 218 0.78 4.45 -7.02
N LYS A 219 0.95 5.62 -6.39
CA LYS A 219 1.51 5.73 -5.05
C LYS A 219 0.66 6.68 -4.21
N HIS A 220 0.55 6.38 -2.93
CA HIS A 220 -0.09 7.24 -1.93
C HIS A 220 0.95 7.66 -0.91
N LEU A 221 1.19 8.97 -0.76
CA LEU A 221 2.21 9.53 0.12
C LEU A 221 1.66 10.73 0.91
N ASN A 222 1.83 10.69 2.24
CA ASN A 222 1.41 11.78 3.14
C ASN A 222 2.59 12.51 3.81
N THR A 223 3.81 11.95 3.76
CA THR A 223 5.01 12.52 4.40
C THR A 223 6.22 12.39 3.47
N SER A 224 7.36 12.98 3.89
CA SER A 224 8.68 12.86 3.25
C SER A 224 9.63 11.94 4.04
N GLY A 225 10.62 11.34 3.36
CA GLY A 225 11.56 10.38 3.95
C GLY A 225 12.22 9.45 2.91
N GLY A 226 13.29 8.76 3.30
CA GLY A 226 14.15 8.01 2.37
C GLY A 226 13.44 6.90 1.58
N GLY A 227 12.50 6.19 2.19
CA GLY A 227 11.69 5.17 1.50
C GLY A 227 10.70 5.77 0.48
N GLN A 228 10.26 7.01 0.70
CA GLN A 228 9.27 7.71 -0.12
C GLN A 228 9.93 8.38 -1.32
N ASP A 229 11.16 8.88 -1.14
CA ASP A 229 11.97 9.39 -2.24
C ASP A 229 12.18 8.34 -3.34
N LYS A 230 12.41 7.09 -2.93
CA LYS A 230 12.50 5.96 -3.85
C LYS A 230 11.20 5.78 -4.66
N GLN A 231 10.03 5.97 -4.04
CA GLN A 231 8.74 5.86 -4.72
C GLN A 231 8.52 7.00 -5.72
N ILE A 232 8.94 8.23 -5.41
CA ILE A 232 8.88 9.35 -6.36
C ILE A 232 9.82 9.10 -7.55
N SER A 233 11.06 8.67 -7.29
CA SER A 233 12.00 8.31 -8.37
C SER A 233 11.43 7.20 -9.27
N GLU A 234 10.72 6.24 -8.70
CA GLU A 234 10.04 5.19 -9.46
C GLU A 234 8.94 5.76 -10.36
N LEU A 235 8.10 6.66 -9.86
CA LEU A 235 7.10 7.35 -10.69
C LEU A 235 7.73 8.18 -11.82
N ILE A 236 8.85 8.84 -11.57
CA ILE A 236 9.60 9.61 -12.58
C ILE A 236 10.20 8.68 -13.64
N GLU A 237 10.72 7.51 -13.24
CA GLU A 237 11.22 6.49 -14.16
C GLU A 237 10.12 6.00 -15.11
N ILE A 238 8.92 5.71 -14.59
CA ILE A 238 7.76 5.32 -15.39
C ILE A 238 7.36 6.42 -16.38
N LEU A 239 7.35 7.68 -15.94
CA LEU A 239 7.04 8.83 -16.80
C LEU A 239 8.01 8.97 -17.99
N ASN A 240 9.27 8.57 -17.82
CA ASN A 240 10.29 8.60 -18.87
C ASN A 240 10.20 7.42 -19.85
N LEU A 241 9.41 6.37 -19.58
CA LEU A 241 9.28 5.22 -20.48
C LEU A 241 8.63 5.62 -21.81
N LYS A 242 9.05 4.93 -22.88
CA LYS A 242 8.50 5.11 -24.22
C LYS A 242 8.40 3.76 -24.91
N GLU A 243 7.23 3.48 -25.48
CA GLU A 243 7.00 2.29 -26.28
C GLU A 243 7.07 2.61 -27.77
N LYS A 244 7.40 1.59 -28.57
CA LYS A 244 7.30 1.68 -30.03
C LYS A 244 5.85 1.63 -30.48
N THR A 245 5.02 0.88 -29.76
CA THR A 245 3.60 0.68 -30.05
C THR A 245 2.85 1.99 -29.87
N PRO A 246 2.13 2.48 -30.89
CA PRO A 246 1.36 3.71 -30.79
C PRO A 246 0.20 3.55 -29.81
N ASN A 247 -0.33 4.67 -29.31
CA ASN A 247 -1.49 4.73 -28.41
C ASN A 247 -1.31 4.10 -27.02
N ILE A 248 -0.07 3.76 -26.63
CA ILE A 248 0.25 3.32 -25.28
C ILE A 248 0.87 4.49 -24.51
N SER A 249 0.31 4.72 -23.34
CA SER A 249 0.62 5.85 -22.47
C SER A 249 0.92 5.35 -21.06
N TYR A 250 1.91 5.96 -20.41
CA TYR A 250 2.17 5.72 -18.99
C TYR A 250 1.52 6.80 -18.14
N ILE A 251 0.90 6.40 -17.02
CA ILE A 251 0.38 7.30 -16.00
C ILE A 251 1.17 7.06 -14.71
N SER A 252 1.89 8.07 -14.28
CA SER A 252 2.50 8.17 -12.96
C SER A 252 1.52 8.90 -12.04
N PHE A 253 0.82 8.13 -11.20
CA PHE A 253 -0.21 8.66 -10.30
C PHE A 253 0.35 8.83 -8.89
N LEU A 254 0.25 10.04 -8.35
CA LEU A 254 0.66 10.38 -7.00
C LEU A 254 -0.51 10.98 -6.21
N ASP A 255 -0.93 10.25 -5.19
CA ASP A 255 -1.98 10.60 -4.25
C ASP A 255 -1.41 11.02 -2.88
N GLY A 256 -2.28 11.59 -2.05
CA GLY A 256 -1.96 12.03 -0.70
C GLY A 256 -1.34 13.42 -0.63
N SER A 257 -1.23 13.94 0.60
CA SER A 257 -0.81 15.33 0.83
C SER A 257 0.61 15.62 0.32
N TYR A 258 1.46 14.61 0.17
CA TYR A 258 2.80 14.79 -0.40
C TYR A 258 2.77 15.12 -1.90
N SER A 259 1.71 14.72 -2.62
CA SER A 259 1.47 15.13 -4.01
C SER A 259 1.47 16.66 -4.12
N ASN A 260 0.84 17.34 -3.17
CA ASN A 260 0.78 18.80 -3.11
C ASN A 260 2.17 19.41 -2.97
N ILE A 261 3.04 18.81 -2.15
CA ILE A 261 4.42 19.26 -1.99
C ILE A 261 5.21 19.07 -3.29
N VAL A 262 5.04 17.93 -3.98
CA VAL A 262 5.74 17.67 -5.24
C VAL A 262 5.29 18.63 -6.34
N LEU A 263 3.99 18.88 -6.44
CA LEU A 263 3.36 19.62 -7.54
C LEU A 263 3.39 21.14 -7.39
N LEU A 264 3.29 21.67 -6.17
CA LEU A 264 3.27 23.12 -5.93
C LEU A 264 4.65 23.74 -6.12
N ASN A 265 4.72 24.98 -6.61
CA ASN A 265 5.99 25.69 -6.80
C ASN A 265 6.43 26.44 -5.54
N THR A 266 6.53 25.73 -4.41
CA THR A 266 6.94 26.29 -3.11
C THR A 266 8.45 26.18 -2.89
N LYS A 267 9.00 26.88 -1.87
CA LYS A 267 10.40 26.71 -1.45
C LYS A 267 10.71 25.23 -1.22
N ALA A 268 11.80 24.76 -1.81
CA ALA A 268 12.16 23.36 -1.89
C ALA A 268 13.67 23.18 -1.70
N GLY A 269 14.07 22.11 -1.02
CA GLY A 269 15.47 21.67 -1.03
C GLY A 269 15.89 21.14 -2.40
N GLU A 270 17.21 20.99 -2.61
CA GLU A 270 17.80 20.59 -3.90
C GLU A 270 17.20 19.31 -4.49
N LYS A 271 16.89 18.33 -3.64
CA LYS A 271 16.29 17.07 -4.06
C LYS A 271 14.91 17.25 -4.70
N LEU A 272 14.03 18.00 -4.04
CA LEU A 272 12.68 18.26 -4.54
C LEU A 272 12.71 19.15 -5.79
N LYS A 273 13.64 20.11 -5.86
CA LYS A 273 13.90 20.88 -7.10
C LYS A 273 14.27 19.95 -8.26
N THR A 274 15.15 18.98 -8.00
CA THR A 274 15.56 17.99 -9.00
C THR A 274 14.38 17.14 -9.46
N GLN A 275 13.59 16.58 -8.54
CA GLN A 275 12.39 15.80 -8.89
C GLN A 275 11.41 16.61 -9.75
N ARG A 276 11.10 17.85 -9.36
CA ARG A 276 10.23 18.75 -10.13
C ARG A 276 10.78 19.04 -11.53
N LYS A 277 12.08 19.26 -11.65
CA LYS A 277 12.77 19.48 -12.94
C LYS A 277 12.66 18.25 -13.83
N GLU A 278 12.85 17.05 -13.29
CA GLU A 278 12.74 15.80 -14.03
C GLU A 278 11.30 15.51 -14.49
N ILE A 279 10.31 15.71 -13.62
CA ILE A 279 8.89 15.57 -13.98
C ILE A 279 8.56 16.49 -15.17
N LYS A 280 8.90 17.78 -15.08
CA LYS A 280 8.67 18.74 -16.18
C LYS A 280 9.43 18.35 -17.45
N LYS A 281 10.68 17.91 -17.33
CA LYS A 281 11.50 17.45 -18.46
C LYS A 281 10.85 16.25 -19.16
N TYR A 282 10.39 15.25 -18.42
CA TYR A 282 9.83 14.04 -19.01
C TYR A 282 8.41 14.21 -19.52
N LEU A 283 7.59 15.08 -18.92
CA LEU A 283 6.31 15.49 -19.50
C LEU A 283 6.50 16.14 -20.88
N LYS A 284 7.50 17.01 -21.03
CA LYS A 284 7.84 17.62 -22.33
C LYS A 284 8.37 16.61 -23.33
N LYS A 285 9.25 15.70 -22.89
CA LYS A 285 9.86 14.67 -23.73
C LYS A 285 8.85 13.61 -24.22
N ASN A 286 7.89 13.26 -23.38
CA ASN A 286 6.90 12.20 -23.63
C ASN A 286 5.47 12.79 -23.51
N PRO A 287 4.96 13.47 -24.55
CA PRO A 287 3.69 14.21 -24.48
C PRO A 287 2.45 13.32 -24.24
N ASN A 288 2.59 12.00 -24.45
CA ASN A 288 1.53 11.02 -24.25
C ASN A 288 1.64 10.28 -22.90
N ASN A 289 2.59 10.65 -22.04
CA ASN A 289 2.65 10.14 -20.67
C ASN A 289 2.21 11.23 -19.70
N TYR A 290 1.64 10.82 -18.56
CA TYR A 290 0.98 11.73 -17.65
C TYR A 290 1.53 11.59 -16.24
N TRP A 291 1.67 12.72 -15.56
CA TRP A 291 1.84 12.78 -14.11
C TRP A 291 0.57 13.39 -13.53
N LEU A 292 -0.16 12.64 -12.71
CA LEU A 292 -1.50 13.02 -12.28
C LEU A 292 -1.69 12.80 -10.78
N ASN A 293 -2.48 13.68 -10.17
CA ASN A 293 -3.17 13.39 -8.92
C ASN A 293 -4.64 13.02 -9.21
N THR A 294 -5.48 12.91 -8.20
CA THR A 294 -6.91 12.54 -8.31
C THR A 294 -7.67 13.44 -9.27
N ALA A 295 -7.46 14.75 -9.20
CA ALA A 295 -8.17 15.71 -10.04
C ALA A 295 -7.74 15.58 -11.51
N GLY A 296 -6.44 15.54 -11.78
CA GLY A 296 -5.93 15.34 -13.15
C GLY A 296 -6.35 13.99 -13.74
N PHE A 297 -6.38 12.92 -12.93
CA PHE A 297 -6.84 11.60 -13.35
C PHE A 297 -8.32 11.61 -13.74
N LYS A 298 -9.18 12.21 -12.90
CA LYS A 298 -10.60 12.39 -13.20
C LYS A 298 -10.80 13.20 -14.48
N ALA A 299 -10.07 14.29 -14.65
CA ALA A 299 -10.17 15.16 -15.83
C ALA A 299 -9.79 14.41 -17.12
N LEU A 300 -8.65 13.71 -17.13
CA LEU A 300 -8.20 12.92 -18.28
C LEU A 300 -9.25 11.90 -18.72
N PHE A 301 -9.76 11.09 -17.80
CA PHE A 301 -10.74 10.05 -18.14
C PHE A 301 -12.12 10.62 -18.44
N THR A 302 -12.48 11.76 -17.85
CA THR A 302 -13.72 12.46 -18.22
C THR A 302 -13.66 12.97 -19.65
N ASP A 303 -12.55 13.59 -20.06
CA ASP A 303 -12.37 14.06 -21.44
C ASP A 303 -12.36 12.91 -22.45
N LEU A 304 -11.68 11.81 -22.12
CA LEU A 304 -11.73 10.58 -22.91
C LEU A 304 -13.18 10.14 -23.19
N ILE A 305 -14.05 10.26 -22.20
CA ILE A 305 -15.42 9.73 -22.23
C ILE A 305 -16.44 10.74 -22.80
N LYS A 306 -16.31 12.02 -22.49
CA LYS A 306 -17.23 13.09 -22.92
C LYS A 306 -17.09 13.48 -24.39
N TYR A 307 -15.87 13.40 -24.95
CA TYR A 307 -15.64 13.77 -26.35
C TYR A 307 -15.88 12.56 -27.27
N GLN A 308 -17.16 12.22 -27.36
CA GLN A 308 -17.77 11.39 -28.40
C GLN A 308 -18.32 12.29 -29.50
#